data_AF-A0A1Q6UFJ0-F1
#
_entry.id   AF-A0A1Q6UFJ0-F1
#
_cell.length_a   1.000
_cell.length_b   1.000
_cell.length_c   1.000
_cell.angle_alpha   90.00
_cell.angle_beta   90.00
_cell.angle_gamma   90.00
#
_symmetry.space_group_name_H-M   'P 1'
#
loop_
_entity.id
_entity.type
_entity.pdbx_description
1 polymer ?
#
loop_
_entity_poly.entity_id
_entity_poly.type
_entity_poly.pdbx_seq_one_letter_code
_entity_poly.pdbx_strand_id
1 'polypeptide(L)'
;MGYRRLIVTVVLTAVLAALAQPLYSVGGIWTGIINSRNNKTVRLDLLKTGGKDNRLTFSKMSMLRFSSDRCPAGTEKSGCYAIEGGLKSKWRAYELTAQAAADGEVKIVLKSPVRDGRITRTDFRGLKINGREMFRGERAFSVMHPYEYTTKIKKGETLRLAFEARRHRFAFADLKEYGINFCMLFTVTVVSFLLAYGLVAYVSRFKLLEHGSRIDIVFVCVFFFLLLVPASKISREEKSVQENRRLAAYVPLFSDQGLNNRFGQDFEAWFNDRFNYREAVISFYSGLEMLLNSRINNKVAFFNKKTHWLFNNEQLKIRKLSRQTEDRVLRELSAAGRFFRRQGIKTYMLMVPGKIDIYAKAAEPYYKVRGIQNEGTIKRMMSELPFPVVYPLAELQEGAKENFVFFKTEHHWTEWGAYLGYRKLMQTIAKDFPAAGAVGEDAYDIFYKRRVRGDWDREDFTLGQTFVQMNVKYPEDKLLDVEYKYYNPKKVLAEDVNDTEMTKHYHNPDGNGLRVMLIGTSMSENLLQFLPQNFSELKYFRTNNSPIVPVAEEKKIMKRYKREILEYKPDILVFCFTISNIPGFVKFNED
;
A
#
# COMPACT_ATOMS: atom_id res chain seq x y z
N MET A 1 19.18 -51.75 16.45
CA MET A 1 20.13 -50.83 15.77
C MET A 1 19.66 -50.32 14.39
N GLY A 2 18.68 -50.96 13.72
CA GLY A 2 18.23 -50.55 12.36
C GLY A 2 17.45 -49.23 12.27
N TYR A 3 16.53 -48.94 13.20
CA TYR A 3 15.67 -47.74 13.11
C TYR A 3 16.35 -46.41 13.47
N ARG A 4 17.34 -46.42 14.37
CA ARG A 4 18.17 -45.24 14.67
C ARG A 4 19.01 -44.81 13.47
N ARG A 5 19.55 -45.77 12.70
CA ARG A 5 20.23 -45.48 11.43
C ARG A 5 19.23 -45.06 10.36
N LEU A 6 18.03 -45.63 10.30
CA LEU A 6 17.04 -45.22 9.30
C LEU A 6 16.54 -43.78 9.52
N ILE A 7 16.27 -43.34 10.74
CA ILE A 7 15.82 -41.95 11.02
C ILE A 7 16.96 -40.95 10.92
N VAL A 8 18.15 -41.29 11.44
CA VAL A 8 19.34 -40.44 11.26
C VAL A 8 19.70 -40.37 9.78
N THR A 9 19.62 -41.46 9.02
CA THR A 9 19.84 -41.44 7.56
C THR A 9 18.72 -40.71 6.86
N VAL A 10 17.43 -40.89 7.16
CA VAL A 10 16.35 -40.14 6.46
C VAL A 10 16.43 -38.63 6.76
N VAL A 11 16.80 -38.24 7.99
CA VAL A 11 16.97 -36.83 8.37
C VAL A 11 18.29 -36.27 7.88
N LEU A 12 19.43 -36.99 7.97
CA LEU A 12 20.69 -36.56 7.34
C LEU A 12 20.59 -36.56 5.82
N THR A 13 19.84 -37.47 5.20
CA THR A 13 19.64 -37.52 3.75
C THR A 13 18.65 -36.43 3.33
N ALA A 14 17.66 -36.05 4.15
CA ALA A 14 16.82 -34.88 3.89
C ALA A 14 17.59 -33.56 4.09
N VAL A 15 18.46 -33.49 5.09
CA VAL A 15 19.31 -32.32 5.41
C VAL A 15 20.48 -32.22 4.44
N LEU A 16 21.15 -33.32 4.07
CA LEU A 16 22.19 -33.37 3.04
C LEU A 16 21.60 -33.24 1.64
N ALA A 17 20.38 -33.73 1.35
CA ALA A 17 19.71 -33.40 0.08
C ALA A 17 19.29 -31.92 0.02
N ALA A 18 19.06 -31.28 1.17
CA ALA A 18 18.85 -29.84 1.28
C ALA A 18 20.16 -29.03 1.22
N LEU A 19 21.30 -29.60 1.65
CA LEU A 19 22.62 -28.95 1.66
C LEU A 19 23.50 -29.26 0.42
N ALA A 20 23.24 -30.36 -0.28
CA ALA A 20 24.01 -30.84 -1.45
C ALA A 20 23.38 -30.47 -2.79
N GLN A 21 22.58 -29.39 -2.86
CA GLN A 21 22.41 -28.72 -4.15
C GLN A 21 23.69 -27.90 -4.41
N PRO A 22 24.41 -28.15 -5.52
CA PRO A 22 25.64 -27.44 -5.81
C PRO A 22 25.41 -25.93 -5.79
N LEU A 23 26.29 -25.26 -5.04
CA LEU A 23 26.69 -23.88 -5.26
C LEU A 23 27.06 -23.70 -6.74
N TYR A 24 26.12 -23.34 -7.61
CA TYR A 24 26.37 -22.49 -8.78
C TYR A 24 25.03 -21.87 -9.24
N SER A 25 24.99 -20.55 -9.11
CA SER A 25 23.92 -19.66 -9.51
C SER A 25 23.84 -19.51 -11.03
N VAL A 26 22.76 -19.96 -11.69
CA VAL A 26 22.22 -19.27 -12.89
C VAL A 26 20.73 -19.59 -13.06
N GLY A 27 19.85 -18.78 -12.50
CA GLY A 27 18.43 -18.78 -12.86
C GLY A 27 18.20 -17.90 -14.10
N GLY A 28 17.19 -18.22 -14.91
CA GLY A 28 16.85 -17.50 -16.16
C GLY A 28 15.36 -17.55 -16.49
N ILE A 29 14.75 -16.41 -16.86
CA ILE A 29 13.54 -16.37 -17.73
C ILE A 29 13.96 -16.75 -19.16
N TRP A 30 13.06 -17.09 -20.07
CA TRP A 30 13.38 -17.20 -21.50
C TRP A 30 12.42 -16.35 -22.31
N THR A 31 12.94 -15.44 -23.12
CA THR A 31 12.20 -14.82 -24.22
C THR A 31 12.79 -15.34 -25.52
N GLY A 32 12.04 -16.20 -26.22
CA GLY A 32 12.39 -16.64 -27.57
C GLY A 32 11.56 -15.85 -28.57
N ILE A 33 12.23 -15.27 -29.58
CA ILE A 33 11.59 -14.78 -30.80
C ILE A 33 11.79 -15.85 -31.87
N ILE A 34 10.74 -16.55 -32.32
CA ILE A 34 10.86 -17.61 -33.33
C ILE A 34 10.09 -17.19 -34.60
N ASN A 35 10.73 -17.24 -35.77
CA ASN A 35 10.08 -17.00 -37.06
C ASN A 35 9.54 -18.33 -37.63
N SER A 36 8.33 -18.31 -38.18
CA SER A 36 7.70 -19.41 -38.90
C SER A 36 7.50 -19.04 -40.36
N ARG A 37 8.21 -19.79 -41.22
CA ARG A 37 8.10 -19.92 -42.70
C ARG A 37 8.86 -18.91 -43.57
N ASN A 38 9.69 -19.52 -44.43
CA ASN A 38 10.45 -19.00 -45.56
C ASN A 38 11.73 -18.22 -45.23
N ASN A 39 12.81 -18.97 -44.98
CA ASN A 39 14.25 -18.79 -45.30
C ASN A 39 14.83 -17.41 -45.70
N LYS A 40 14.25 -16.28 -45.29
CA LYS A 40 14.84 -14.95 -45.37
C LYS A 40 15.02 -14.43 -43.95
N THR A 41 16.27 -14.36 -43.53
CA THR A 41 16.70 -13.87 -42.22
C THR A 41 16.28 -12.40 -42.08
N VAL A 42 15.34 -12.11 -41.18
CA VAL A 42 15.18 -10.73 -40.68
C VAL A 42 16.34 -10.49 -39.72
N ARG A 43 17.42 -9.95 -40.27
CA ARG A 43 18.55 -9.47 -39.48
C ARG A 43 18.04 -8.28 -38.65
N LEU A 44 18.37 -8.26 -37.38
CA LEU A 44 18.01 -7.23 -36.40
C LEU A 44 19.33 -6.55 -35.98
N ASP A 45 19.88 -5.70 -36.85
CA ASP A 45 21.13 -4.97 -36.62
C ASP A 45 20.89 -3.75 -35.70
N LEU A 46 21.64 -3.69 -34.60
CA LEU A 46 21.63 -2.58 -33.63
C LEU A 46 22.93 -1.79 -33.78
N LEU A 47 22.83 -0.50 -34.09
CA LEU A 47 24.00 0.38 -34.25
C LEU A 47 24.66 0.71 -32.90
N LYS A 48 25.96 0.45 -32.80
CA LYS A 48 26.89 1.27 -32.01
C LYS A 48 28.05 1.64 -32.93
N THR A 49 28.33 2.93 -33.05
CA THR A 49 29.51 3.45 -33.74
C THR A 49 30.77 2.91 -33.07
N GLY A 50 31.56 2.14 -33.82
CA GLY A 50 32.97 1.83 -33.51
C GLY A 50 33.22 0.42 -32.95
N GLY A 51 33.89 -0.41 -33.77
CA GLY A 51 34.73 -1.54 -33.31
C GLY A 51 34.07 -2.91 -33.30
N LYS A 52 34.69 -3.86 -34.03
CA LYS A 52 34.30 -5.27 -34.18
C LYS A 52 34.18 -5.98 -32.83
N ASP A 53 32.96 -6.26 -32.39
CA ASP A 53 32.52 -7.51 -31.74
C ASP A 53 31.01 -7.48 -31.47
N ASN A 54 30.31 -8.52 -31.93
CA ASN A 54 28.85 -8.60 -32.01
C ASN A 54 28.17 -8.69 -30.63
N ARG A 55 27.52 -7.61 -30.15
CA ARG A 55 26.58 -7.66 -29.01
C ARG A 55 25.41 -6.67 -29.16
N LEU A 56 24.20 -7.13 -28.81
CA LEU A 56 22.99 -6.29 -28.69
C LEU A 56 23.08 -5.36 -27.47
N THR A 57 22.55 -4.15 -27.59
CA THR A 57 22.47 -3.18 -26.48
C THR A 57 21.03 -2.89 -26.09
N PHE A 58 20.69 -3.18 -24.83
CA PHE A 58 19.42 -2.81 -24.19
C PHE A 58 19.62 -1.52 -23.37
N SER A 59 18.79 -0.50 -23.57
CA SER A 59 19.02 0.83 -22.98
C SER A 59 18.77 0.92 -21.47
N LYS A 60 18.30 -0.16 -20.82
CA LYS A 60 18.21 -0.31 -19.36
C LYS A 60 18.27 -1.79 -18.96
N MET A 61 19.42 -2.44 -19.08
CA MET A 61 19.58 -3.80 -18.55
C MET A 61 20.94 -4.04 -17.90
N SER A 62 20.88 -4.38 -16.62
CA SER A 62 21.92 -5.12 -15.91
C SER A 62 21.56 -6.61 -15.71
N MET A 63 20.54 -7.15 -16.41
CA MET A 63 19.91 -8.42 -16.00
C MET A 63 19.44 -9.40 -17.09
N LEU A 64 19.73 -9.27 -18.40
CA LEU A 64 19.55 -10.42 -19.32
C LEU A 64 20.83 -10.76 -20.10
N ARG A 65 21.08 -12.07 -20.26
CA ARG A 65 22.15 -12.64 -21.07
C ARG A 65 21.59 -13.53 -22.16
N PHE A 66 22.23 -13.51 -23.33
CA PHE A 66 22.00 -14.49 -24.39
C PHE A 66 22.41 -15.88 -23.91
N SER A 67 21.67 -16.93 -24.27
CA SER A 67 22.07 -18.31 -24.01
C SER A 67 21.66 -19.23 -25.15
N SER A 68 22.68 -19.73 -25.84
CA SER A 68 22.59 -20.68 -26.97
C SER A 68 22.07 -22.05 -26.54
N ASP A 69 22.46 -22.48 -25.35
CA ASP A 69 22.43 -23.88 -24.88
C ASP A 69 21.04 -24.32 -24.41
N ARG A 70 20.05 -23.41 -24.37
CA ARG A 70 18.67 -23.71 -23.97
C ARG A 70 17.61 -23.23 -24.96
N CYS A 71 18.03 -22.98 -26.20
CA CYS A 71 17.12 -22.79 -27.32
C CYS A 71 16.47 -24.14 -27.71
N PRO A 72 15.17 -24.17 -28.09
CA PRO A 72 14.58 -25.34 -28.72
C PRO A 72 15.37 -25.76 -29.97
N ALA A 73 15.51 -27.06 -30.21
CA ALA A 73 16.18 -27.59 -31.40
C ALA A 73 15.59 -26.95 -32.68
N GLY A 74 16.45 -26.39 -33.55
CA GLY A 74 16.04 -25.69 -34.77
C GLY A 74 15.83 -24.18 -34.64
N THR A 75 16.08 -23.55 -33.48
CA THR A 75 15.90 -22.09 -33.25
C THR A 75 17.20 -21.31 -33.07
N GLU A 76 18.34 -21.95 -33.34
CA GLU A 76 19.72 -21.45 -33.11
C GLU A 76 20.02 -20.11 -33.81
N LYS A 77 19.32 -19.78 -34.90
CA LYS A 77 19.49 -18.52 -35.65
C LYS A 77 18.68 -17.33 -35.09
N SER A 78 17.89 -17.50 -34.03
CA SER A 78 16.83 -16.54 -33.64
C SER A 78 16.93 -15.92 -32.23
N GLY A 79 17.96 -16.28 -31.47
CA GLY A 79 18.36 -15.62 -30.22
C GLY A 79 17.41 -15.77 -29.04
N CYS A 80 17.85 -16.55 -28.05
CA CYS A 80 17.14 -16.77 -26.78
C CYS A 80 17.79 -15.96 -25.66
N TYR A 81 17.00 -15.18 -24.90
CA TYR A 81 17.50 -14.34 -23.81
C TYR A 81 16.99 -14.80 -22.45
N ALA A 82 17.87 -14.73 -21.45
CA ALA A 82 17.54 -15.15 -20.10
C ALA A 82 17.87 -14.15 -18.99
N ILE A 83 16.97 -14.04 -18.00
CA ILE A 83 17.12 -13.11 -16.87
C ILE A 83 18.16 -13.59 -15.87
N GLU A 84 19.28 -12.88 -15.80
CA GLU A 84 20.41 -13.14 -14.91
C GLU A 84 19.99 -13.13 -13.44
N GLY A 85 20.40 -14.16 -12.69
CA GLY A 85 20.07 -14.34 -11.27
C GLY A 85 18.70 -14.99 -10.99
N GLY A 86 17.90 -15.24 -12.04
CA GLY A 86 16.60 -15.90 -11.95
C GLY A 86 15.51 -15.07 -11.28
N LEU A 87 14.28 -15.56 -11.43
CA LEU A 87 13.11 -14.96 -10.79
C LEU A 87 13.11 -15.19 -9.28
N LYS A 88 12.70 -14.15 -8.54
CA LYS A 88 12.43 -14.18 -7.10
C LYS A 88 10.94 -14.42 -6.85
N SER A 89 10.53 -14.70 -5.61
CA SER A 89 9.12 -14.89 -5.25
C SER A 89 8.29 -13.60 -5.23
N LYS A 90 8.94 -12.43 -5.13
CA LYS A 90 8.27 -11.14 -5.29
C LYS A 90 8.07 -10.79 -6.76
N TRP A 91 6.95 -10.16 -7.06
CA TRP A 91 6.67 -9.57 -8.37
C TRP A 91 7.72 -8.51 -8.72
N ARG A 92 8.25 -8.60 -9.93
CA ARG A 92 9.16 -7.61 -10.51
C ARG A 92 8.67 -7.22 -11.88
N ALA A 93 8.68 -5.93 -12.17
CA ALA A 93 8.35 -5.40 -13.49
C ALA A 93 9.55 -5.54 -14.43
N TYR A 94 9.24 -5.91 -15.66
CA TYR A 94 10.19 -6.10 -16.74
C TYR A 94 9.69 -5.33 -17.96
N GLU A 95 10.58 -4.56 -18.57
CA GLU A 95 10.35 -3.89 -19.84
C GLU A 95 11.45 -4.29 -20.82
N LEU A 96 11.06 -4.77 -21.99
CA LEU A 96 11.94 -5.19 -23.07
C LEU A 96 11.61 -4.37 -24.30
N THR A 97 12.63 -3.92 -25.02
CA THR A 97 12.46 -3.16 -26.25
C THR A 97 13.41 -3.70 -27.32
N ALA A 98 12.90 -3.95 -28.53
CA ALA A 98 13.67 -4.43 -29.67
C ALA A 98 13.24 -3.70 -30.95
N GLN A 99 14.17 -3.32 -31.82
CA GLN A 99 13.86 -2.59 -33.06
C GLN A 99 14.12 -3.47 -34.28
N ALA A 100 13.11 -3.77 -35.07
CA ALA A 100 13.25 -4.63 -36.25
C ALA A 100 14.21 -4.01 -37.28
N ALA A 101 15.17 -4.79 -37.81
CA ALA A 101 16.06 -4.30 -38.88
C ALA A 101 15.72 -4.83 -40.28
N ALA A 102 14.70 -5.66 -40.39
CA ALA A 102 13.99 -5.97 -41.63
C ALA A 102 12.51 -6.30 -41.35
N ASP A 103 11.70 -6.30 -42.40
CA ASP A 103 10.28 -6.67 -42.31
C ASP A 103 10.12 -8.16 -42.04
N GLY A 104 9.23 -8.53 -41.12
CA GLY A 104 8.85 -9.92 -40.95
C GLY A 104 7.94 -10.18 -39.77
N GLU A 105 7.89 -11.45 -39.36
CA GLU A 105 7.00 -11.95 -38.32
C GLU A 105 7.79 -12.34 -37.08
N VAL A 106 7.31 -11.91 -35.91
CA VAL A 106 7.94 -12.10 -34.60
C VAL A 106 6.98 -12.86 -33.70
N LYS A 107 7.36 -14.06 -33.28
CA LYS A 107 6.66 -14.85 -32.26
C LYS A 107 7.28 -14.64 -30.89
N ILE A 108 6.57 -14.01 -29.97
CA ILE A 108 6.94 -13.84 -28.57
C ILE A 108 6.49 -15.06 -27.79
N VAL A 109 7.42 -15.68 -27.06
CA VAL A 109 7.15 -16.84 -26.21
C VAL A 109 7.52 -16.53 -24.76
N LEU A 110 6.56 -16.60 -23.83
CA LEU A 110 6.81 -16.55 -22.39
C LEU A 110 6.66 -17.95 -21.80
N LYS A 111 7.72 -18.44 -21.16
CA LYS A 111 7.73 -19.76 -20.52
C LYS A 111 8.68 -19.81 -19.33
N SER A 112 8.50 -20.84 -18.51
CA SER A 112 9.43 -21.16 -17.43
C SER A 112 10.66 -21.93 -17.94
N PRO A 113 11.79 -21.91 -17.21
CA PRO A 113 12.94 -22.76 -17.51
C PRO A 113 12.65 -24.24 -17.19
N VAL A 114 13.31 -25.14 -17.92
CA VAL A 114 13.46 -26.55 -17.52
C VAL A 114 14.65 -26.64 -16.57
N ARG A 115 14.48 -27.29 -15.43
CA ARG A 115 15.54 -27.48 -14.43
C ARG A 115 15.68 -28.95 -14.12
N ASP A 116 16.84 -29.54 -14.39
CA ASP A 116 17.16 -30.93 -14.08
C ASP A 116 16.08 -31.92 -14.56
N GLY A 117 15.57 -31.72 -15.78
CA GLY A 117 14.49 -32.53 -16.36
C GLY A 117 13.08 -32.28 -15.79
N ARG A 118 12.93 -31.39 -14.80
CA ARG A 118 11.63 -31.05 -14.19
C ARG A 118 11.02 -29.79 -14.81
N ILE A 119 9.73 -29.85 -15.10
CA ILE A 119 8.93 -28.74 -15.59
C ILE A 119 8.65 -27.79 -14.42
N THR A 120 9.08 -26.53 -14.53
CA THR A 120 8.77 -25.49 -13.55
C THR A 120 7.62 -24.59 -14.05
N ARG A 121 7.10 -23.69 -13.21
CA ARG A 121 6.12 -22.67 -13.59
C ARG A 121 6.64 -21.29 -13.22
N THR A 122 6.27 -20.30 -14.02
CA THR A 122 6.55 -18.88 -13.79
C THR A 122 5.26 -18.11 -13.86
N ASP A 123 4.98 -17.27 -12.87
CA ASP A 123 3.80 -16.41 -12.89
C ASP A 123 4.13 -15.11 -13.60
N PHE A 124 3.21 -14.69 -14.47
CA PHE A 124 3.23 -13.44 -15.18
C PHE A 124 1.94 -12.67 -14.93
N ARG A 125 1.99 -11.34 -14.91
CA ARG A 125 0.79 -10.49 -14.90
C ARG A 125 1.01 -9.21 -15.69
N GLY A 126 -0.08 -8.63 -16.18
CA GLY A 126 -0.05 -7.33 -16.85
C GLY A 126 0.83 -7.28 -18.11
N LEU A 127 0.81 -8.33 -18.94
CA LEU A 127 1.58 -8.32 -20.19
C LEU A 127 1.00 -7.31 -21.17
N LYS A 128 1.86 -6.40 -21.65
CA LYS A 128 1.59 -5.43 -22.71
C LYS A 128 2.60 -5.59 -23.84
N ILE A 129 2.12 -5.58 -25.08
CA ILE A 129 2.94 -5.63 -26.29
C ILE A 129 2.63 -4.37 -27.11
N ASN A 130 3.61 -3.52 -27.37
CA ASN A 130 3.45 -2.21 -28.01
C ASN A 130 2.37 -1.34 -27.36
N GLY A 131 2.22 -1.43 -26.03
CA GLY A 131 1.19 -0.72 -25.28
C GLY A 131 -0.19 -1.39 -25.28
N ARG A 132 -0.44 -2.40 -26.14
CA ARG A 132 -1.66 -3.21 -26.13
C ARG A 132 -1.61 -4.23 -24.99
N GLU A 133 -2.62 -4.21 -24.13
CA GLU A 133 -2.74 -5.18 -23.04
C GLU A 133 -3.17 -6.56 -23.58
N MET A 134 -2.34 -7.56 -23.34
CA MET A 134 -2.58 -8.94 -23.77
C MET A 134 -3.32 -9.74 -22.70
N PHE A 135 -2.98 -9.50 -21.43
CA PHE A 135 -3.74 -9.98 -20.28
C PHE A 135 -3.37 -9.18 -19.03
N ARG A 136 -4.36 -8.93 -18.16
CA ARG A 136 -4.20 -8.18 -16.91
C ARG A 136 -3.94 -9.08 -15.69
N GLY A 137 -4.62 -10.21 -15.63
CA GLY A 137 -4.58 -11.14 -14.49
C GLY A 137 -3.28 -11.93 -14.38
N GLU A 138 -3.11 -12.63 -13.26
CA GLU A 138 -2.00 -13.56 -13.02
C GLU A 138 -2.19 -14.84 -13.86
N ARG A 139 -1.15 -15.24 -14.59
CA ARG A 139 -1.10 -16.48 -15.37
C ARG A 139 0.24 -17.18 -15.18
N ALA A 140 0.18 -18.47 -14.90
CA ALA A 140 1.38 -19.30 -14.79
C ALA A 140 1.66 -20.00 -16.11
N PHE A 141 2.85 -19.79 -16.68
CA PHE A 141 3.29 -20.46 -17.91
C PHE A 141 4.40 -21.46 -17.62
N SER A 142 4.47 -22.51 -18.44
CA SER A 142 5.51 -23.55 -18.36
C SER A 142 6.12 -23.86 -19.72
N VAL A 143 7.20 -24.64 -19.76
CA VAL A 143 7.75 -25.10 -21.04
C VAL A 143 6.73 -25.90 -21.87
N MET A 144 5.82 -26.64 -21.22
CA MET A 144 4.77 -27.45 -21.87
C MET A 144 3.56 -26.62 -22.29
N HIS A 145 3.31 -25.51 -21.59
CA HIS A 145 2.18 -24.62 -21.82
C HIS A 145 2.70 -23.18 -21.83
N PRO A 146 3.43 -22.79 -22.88
CA PRO A 146 3.95 -21.43 -23.01
C PRO A 146 2.83 -20.46 -23.40
N TYR A 147 3.00 -19.19 -23.07
CA TYR A 147 2.26 -18.14 -23.76
C TYR A 147 2.95 -17.83 -25.07
N GLU A 148 2.21 -17.84 -26.16
CA GLU A 148 2.72 -17.53 -27.49
C GLU A 148 1.89 -16.43 -28.13
N TYR A 149 2.55 -15.44 -28.72
CA TYR A 149 1.90 -14.38 -29.46
C TYR A 149 2.73 -14.00 -30.67
N THR A 150 2.11 -13.90 -31.83
CA THR A 150 2.80 -13.60 -33.07
C THR A 150 2.32 -12.27 -33.65
N THR A 151 3.25 -11.44 -34.09
CA THR A 151 2.95 -10.14 -34.71
C THR A 151 3.88 -9.89 -35.89
N LYS A 152 3.37 -9.20 -36.91
CA LYS A 152 4.21 -8.64 -37.98
C LYS A 152 4.84 -7.34 -37.49
N ILE A 153 6.06 -7.08 -37.95
CA ILE A 153 6.82 -5.87 -37.65
C ILE A 153 7.56 -5.42 -38.91
N LYS A 154 7.59 -4.11 -39.16
CA LYS A 154 8.33 -3.52 -40.28
C LYS A 154 9.71 -3.06 -39.83
N LYS A 155 10.64 -2.97 -40.77
CA LYS A 155 11.97 -2.41 -40.60
C LYS A 155 11.88 -1.02 -39.96
N GLY A 156 12.62 -0.81 -38.87
CA GLY A 156 12.65 0.42 -38.08
C GLY A 156 11.60 0.48 -36.96
N GLU A 157 10.56 -0.38 -36.97
CA GLU A 157 9.56 -0.41 -35.90
C GLU A 157 10.12 -1.01 -34.61
N THR A 158 9.64 -0.49 -33.48
CA THR A 158 10.08 -0.92 -32.16
C THR A 158 9.03 -1.78 -31.48
N LEU A 159 9.39 -3.02 -31.18
CA LEU A 159 8.64 -3.93 -30.32
C LEU A 159 8.93 -3.62 -28.84
N ARG A 160 7.89 -3.34 -28.06
CA ARG A 160 7.97 -3.12 -26.60
C ARG A 160 7.16 -4.18 -25.86
N LEU A 161 7.76 -4.86 -24.91
CA LEU A 161 7.10 -5.79 -24.00
C LEU A 161 7.18 -5.22 -22.59
N ALA A 162 6.07 -5.16 -21.88
CA ALA A 162 6.05 -4.83 -20.47
C ALA A 162 5.24 -5.89 -19.71
N PHE A 163 5.78 -6.47 -18.65
CA PHE A 163 5.07 -7.43 -17.81
C PHE A 163 5.67 -7.48 -16.42
N GLU A 164 4.92 -7.99 -15.46
CA GLU A 164 5.50 -8.41 -14.18
C GLU A 164 5.64 -9.93 -14.15
N ALA A 165 6.73 -10.41 -13.56
CA ALA A 165 6.93 -11.84 -13.37
C ALA A 165 7.48 -12.17 -11.99
N ARG A 166 7.16 -13.38 -11.50
CA ARG A 166 7.74 -13.98 -10.29
C ARG A 166 7.88 -15.48 -10.44
N ARG A 167 8.67 -16.07 -9.55
CA ARG A 167 8.77 -17.53 -9.41
C ARG A 167 7.48 -18.06 -8.80
N HIS A 168 6.93 -19.13 -9.40
CA HIS A 168 5.67 -19.74 -8.95
C HIS A 168 5.76 -20.39 -7.56
N ARG A 169 6.94 -20.89 -7.16
CA ARG A 169 7.16 -21.52 -5.85
C ARG A 169 8.15 -20.71 -5.00
N PHE A 170 7.80 -20.55 -3.74
CA PHE A 170 8.63 -19.91 -2.71
C PHE A 170 9.95 -20.68 -2.49
N ALA A 171 11.06 -19.98 -2.28
CA ALA A 171 12.34 -20.58 -1.89
C ALA A 171 12.83 -19.99 -0.57
N PHE A 172 13.47 -20.81 0.28
CA PHE A 172 13.96 -20.40 1.60
C PHE A 172 14.91 -19.19 1.57
N ALA A 173 15.64 -18.98 0.46
CA ALA A 173 16.48 -17.80 0.25
C ALA A 173 15.71 -16.47 0.21
N ASP A 174 14.38 -16.49 0.08
CA ASP A 174 13.53 -15.30 0.02
C ASP A 174 13.12 -14.77 1.42
N LEU A 175 13.35 -15.54 2.49
CA LEU A 175 12.98 -15.16 3.87
C LEU A 175 13.59 -13.81 4.31
N LYS A 176 14.81 -13.52 3.84
CA LYS A 176 15.53 -12.27 4.13
C LYS A 176 14.85 -11.03 3.55
N GLU A 177 14.09 -11.17 2.45
CA GLU A 177 13.34 -10.05 1.82
C GLU A 177 12.01 -9.74 2.51
N TYR A 178 11.49 -10.63 3.37
CA TYR A 178 10.27 -10.41 4.16
C TYR A 178 10.56 -9.85 5.57
N GLY A 179 11.82 -9.48 5.85
CA GLY A 179 12.22 -8.98 7.16
C GLY A 179 12.37 -10.07 8.22
N ILE A 180 12.26 -11.35 7.83
CA ILE A 180 12.46 -12.48 8.73
C ILE A 180 13.96 -12.70 8.88
N ASN A 181 14.49 -12.40 10.07
CA ASN A 181 15.89 -12.64 10.38
C ASN A 181 16.13 -14.15 10.45
N PHE A 182 16.89 -14.68 9.50
CA PHE A 182 17.18 -16.12 9.40
C PHE A 182 17.83 -16.66 10.68
N CYS A 183 18.73 -15.90 11.30
CA CYS A 183 19.33 -16.29 12.58
C CYS A 183 18.26 -16.36 13.68
N MET A 184 17.29 -15.44 13.68
CA MET A 184 16.19 -15.48 14.65
C MET A 184 15.27 -16.68 14.41
N LEU A 185 14.88 -16.98 13.17
CA LEU A 185 14.06 -18.14 12.83
C LEU A 185 14.77 -19.45 13.17
N PHE A 186 16.07 -19.54 12.85
CA PHE A 186 16.90 -20.68 13.19
C PHE A 186 17.05 -20.83 14.70
N THR A 187 17.36 -19.75 15.43
CA THR A 187 17.44 -19.76 16.89
C THR A 187 16.12 -20.18 17.52
N VAL A 188 14.98 -19.65 17.06
CA VAL A 188 13.65 -20.04 17.56
C VAL A 188 13.39 -21.51 17.29
N THR A 189 13.74 -22.01 16.10
CA THR A 189 13.56 -23.42 15.73
C THR A 189 14.45 -24.33 16.57
N VAL A 190 15.72 -23.96 16.77
CA VAL A 190 16.69 -24.69 17.60
C VAL A 190 16.28 -24.66 19.06
N VAL A 191 15.88 -23.51 19.60
CA VAL A 191 15.41 -23.39 20.98
C VAL A 191 14.13 -24.19 21.19
N SER A 192 13.19 -24.14 20.24
CA SER A 192 11.96 -24.95 20.31
C SER A 192 12.28 -26.44 20.24
N PHE A 193 13.24 -26.84 19.40
CA PHE A 193 13.74 -28.21 19.35
C PHE A 193 14.43 -28.62 20.65
N LEU A 194 15.28 -27.76 21.24
CA LEU A 194 15.98 -28.03 22.49
C LEU A 194 15.05 -28.05 23.70
N LEU A 195 14.01 -27.21 23.71
CA LEU A 195 12.96 -27.22 24.74
C LEU A 195 12.08 -28.46 24.60
N ALA A 196 11.68 -28.84 23.38
CA ALA A 196 10.97 -30.09 23.14
C ALA A 196 11.85 -31.30 23.49
N TYR A 197 13.12 -31.30 23.12
CA TYR A 197 14.09 -32.33 23.47
C TYR A 197 14.32 -32.39 24.98
N GLY A 198 14.44 -31.24 25.65
CA GLY A 198 14.61 -31.13 27.10
C GLY A 198 13.37 -31.58 27.85
N LEU A 199 12.17 -31.24 27.39
CA LEU A 199 10.90 -31.73 27.92
C LEU A 199 10.78 -33.25 27.73
N VAL A 200 11.15 -33.76 26.55
CA VAL A 200 11.18 -35.20 26.26
C VAL A 200 12.22 -35.92 27.12
N ALA A 201 13.39 -35.33 27.34
CA ALA A 201 14.46 -35.88 28.18
C ALA A 201 14.11 -35.81 29.67
N TYR A 202 13.39 -34.78 30.11
CA TYR A 202 12.89 -34.65 31.47
C TYR A 202 11.77 -35.68 31.73
N VAL A 203 10.82 -35.82 30.82
CA VAL A 203 9.77 -36.83 30.87
C VAL A 203 10.33 -38.25 30.70
N SER A 204 11.47 -38.43 30.01
CA SER A 204 12.13 -39.74 29.90
C SER A 204 12.88 -40.15 31.17
N ARG A 205 13.30 -39.22 32.03
CA ARG A 205 13.87 -39.55 33.36
C ARG A 205 12.85 -40.22 34.29
N PHE A 206 11.56 -39.90 34.14
CA PHE A 206 10.48 -40.63 34.81
C PHE A 206 10.29 -42.07 34.30
N LYS A 207 11.00 -42.48 33.24
CA LYS A 207 10.88 -43.79 32.56
C LYS A 207 12.13 -44.67 32.61
N LEU A 208 13.12 -44.35 33.45
CA LEU A 208 14.25 -45.27 33.72
C LEU A 208 13.83 -46.57 34.44
N LEU A 209 12.55 -46.74 34.79
CA LEU A 209 12.06 -47.87 35.57
C LEU A 209 11.36 -48.99 34.78
N GLU A 210 10.85 -48.80 33.55
CA GLU A 210 10.18 -49.89 32.80
C GLU A 210 10.39 -49.83 31.28
N HIS A 211 10.97 -50.89 30.72
CA HIS A 211 11.39 -51.03 29.32
C HIS A 211 10.21 -51.12 28.33
N GLY A 212 9.98 -50.08 27.52
CA GLY A 212 9.08 -50.15 26.36
C GLY A 212 9.03 -48.86 25.52
N SER A 213 9.40 -48.92 24.24
CA SER A 213 9.40 -47.78 23.30
C SER A 213 7.98 -47.36 22.88
N ARG A 214 7.29 -46.59 23.74
CA ARG A 214 5.97 -45.96 23.46
C ARG A 214 6.04 -44.43 23.25
N ILE A 215 7.24 -43.85 23.22
CA ILE A 215 7.46 -42.39 23.18
C ILE A 215 7.15 -41.78 21.82
N ASP A 216 7.50 -42.47 20.72
CA ASP A 216 7.15 -42.02 19.39
C ASP A 216 5.62 -41.96 19.22
N ILE A 217 4.88 -42.90 19.81
CA ILE A 217 3.42 -42.91 19.81
C ILE A 217 2.88 -41.70 20.58
N VAL A 218 3.40 -41.40 21.77
CA VAL A 218 2.98 -40.21 22.53
C VAL A 218 3.33 -38.91 21.80
N PHE A 219 4.53 -38.81 21.22
CA PHE A 219 4.93 -37.66 20.41
C PHE A 219 4.00 -37.47 19.22
N VAL A 220 3.72 -38.55 18.47
CA VAL A 220 2.80 -38.55 17.33
C VAL A 220 1.39 -38.17 17.80
N CYS A 221 0.89 -38.75 18.89
CA CYS A 221 -0.42 -38.43 19.46
C CYS A 221 -0.51 -36.96 19.89
N VAL A 222 0.50 -36.42 20.57
CA VAL A 222 0.55 -35.01 20.98
C VAL A 222 0.67 -34.09 19.77
N PHE A 223 1.50 -34.44 18.79
CA PHE A 223 1.67 -33.67 17.55
C PHE A 223 0.36 -33.58 16.77
N PHE A 224 -0.32 -34.73 16.55
CA PHE A 224 -1.63 -34.73 15.90
C PHE A 224 -2.71 -34.08 16.75
N PHE A 225 -2.68 -34.24 18.08
CA PHE A 225 -3.57 -33.51 18.98
C PHE A 225 -3.41 -32.00 18.81
N LEU A 226 -2.17 -31.48 18.82
CA LEU A 226 -1.89 -30.06 18.62
C LEU A 226 -2.29 -29.55 17.23
N LEU A 227 -2.16 -30.36 16.17
CA LEU A 227 -2.65 -30.02 14.83
C LEU A 227 -4.19 -29.94 14.76
N LEU A 228 -4.89 -30.74 15.57
CA LEU A 228 -6.35 -30.79 15.60
C LEU A 228 -6.96 -29.74 16.54
N VAL A 229 -6.18 -29.16 17.47
CA VAL A 229 -6.66 -28.10 18.39
C VAL A 229 -7.24 -26.89 17.65
N PRO A 230 -6.59 -26.31 16.61
CA PRO A 230 -7.20 -25.23 15.80
C PRO A 230 -8.51 -25.65 15.11
N ALA A 231 -8.65 -26.93 14.75
CA ALA A 231 -9.85 -27.49 14.12
C ALA A 231 -10.94 -27.91 15.12
N SER A 232 -10.66 -27.87 16.43
CA SER A 232 -11.58 -28.36 17.49
C SER A 232 -12.90 -27.60 17.56
N LYS A 233 -12.92 -26.33 17.14
CA LYS A 233 -14.12 -25.49 17.06
C LYS A 233 -13.99 -24.51 15.91
N ILE A 234 -14.97 -24.52 15.02
CA ILE A 234 -15.06 -23.56 13.91
C ILE A 234 -16.06 -22.47 14.30
N SER A 235 -15.63 -21.21 14.30
CA SER A 235 -16.51 -20.07 14.54
C SER A 235 -17.60 -19.99 13.48
N ARG A 236 -18.84 -19.72 13.92
CA ARG A 236 -20.02 -19.54 13.07
C ARG A 236 -20.33 -18.06 12.79
N GLU A 237 -19.51 -17.14 13.28
CA GLU A 237 -19.74 -15.70 13.07
C GLU A 237 -19.65 -15.33 11.59
N GLU A 238 -20.39 -14.32 11.16
CA GLU A 238 -20.34 -13.83 9.77
C GLU A 238 -19.42 -12.62 9.61
N LYS A 239 -19.09 -11.94 10.71
CA LYS A 239 -18.30 -10.71 10.74
C LYS A 239 -17.28 -10.78 11.86
N SER A 240 -16.07 -10.31 11.58
CA SER A 240 -15.09 -10.01 12.62
C SER A 240 -15.35 -8.59 13.13
N VAL A 241 -15.72 -8.47 14.41
CA VAL A 241 -15.86 -7.16 15.09
C VAL A 241 -14.51 -6.44 15.13
N GLN A 242 -13.43 -7.18 15.39
CA GLN A 242 -12.08 -6.63 15.54
C GLN A 242 -11.47 -6.17 14.21
N GLU A 243 -11.70 -6.88 13.11
CA GLU A 243 -11.17 -6.52 11.79
C GLU A 243 -12.16 -5.70 10.95
N ASN A 244 -13.36 -5.43 11.48
CA ASN A 244 -14.47 -4.75 10.81
C ASN A 244 -14.69 -5.22 9.35
N ARG A 245 -14.74 -6.55 9.15
CA ARG A 245 -14.96 -7.16 7.83
C ARG A 245 -15.79 -8.43 7.93
N ARG A 246 -16.39 -8.83 6.82
CA ARG A 246 -17.03 -10.15 6.68
C ARG A 246 -15.99 -11.26 6.65
N LEU A 247 -16.29 -12.37 7.33
CA LEU A 247 -15.48 -13.58 7.31
C LEU A 247 -15.76 -14.36 6.03
N ALA A 248 -14.76 -15.08 5.51
CA ALA A 248 -14.91 -15.92 4.35
C ALA A 248 -16.03 -16.97 4.55
N ALA A 249 -16.82 -17.16 3.50
CA ALA A 249 -17.89 -18.16 3.46
C ALA A 249 -17.32 -19.51 3.01
N TYR A 250 -17.94 -20.59 3.47
CA TYR A 250 -17.57 -21.93 3.04
C TYR A 250 -18.04 -22.16 1.60
N VAL A 251 -17.13 -22.58 0.72
CA VAL A 251 -17.46 -22.97 -0.65
C VAL A 251 -17.15 -24.45 -0.80
N PRO A 252 -18.15 -25.31 -1.08
CA PRO A 252 -17.94 -26.75 -1.15
C PRO A 252 -17.08 -27.15 -2.36
N LEU A 253 -16.43 -28.31 -2.27
CA LEU A 253 -15.65 -28.90 -3.37
C LEU A 253 -16.53 -29.25 -4.57
N PHE A 254 -17.76 -29.71 -4.30
CA PHE A 254 -18.79 -29.99 -5.29
C PHE A 254 -20.00 -29.10 -5.01
N SER A 255 -20.47 -28.40 -6.04
CA SER A 255 -21.71 -27.63 -6.00
C SER A 255 -22.62 -28.02 -7.17
N ASP A 256 -23.83 -27.49 -7.20
CA ASP A 256 -24.79 -27.66 -8.30
C ASP A 256 -24.24 -27.14 -9.65
N GLN A 257 -23.16 -26.34 -9.62
CA GLN A 257 -22.45 -25.84 -10.80
C GLN A 257 -21.19 -26.66 -11.17
N GLY A 258 -20.94 -27.77 -10.48
CA GLY A 258 -19.82 -28.69 -10.74
C GLY A 258 -18.67 -28.56 -9.73
N LEU A 259 -17.46 -28.97 -10.17
CA LEU A 259 -16.26 -29.02 -9.33
C LEU A 259 -15.66 -27.62 -9.09
N ASN A 260 -15.41 -27.28 -7.82
CA ASN A 260 -14.71 -26.04 -7.47
C ASN A 260 -13.18 -26.20 -7.67
N ASN A 261 -12.68 -25.71 -8.81
CA ASN A 261 -11.25 -25.70 -9.14
C ASN A 261 -10.38 -24.80 -8.23
N ARG A 262 -10.98 -24.00 -7.34
CA ARG A 262 -10.31 -23.15 -6.35
C ARG A 262 -10.54 -23.58 -4.91
N PHE A 263 -11.13 -24.75 -4.67
CA PHE A 263 -11.50 -25.23 -3.34
C PHE A 263 -10.39 -25.07 -2.29
N GLY A 264 -9.13 -25.35 -2.63
CA GLY A 264 -8.02 -25.17 -1.70
C GLY A 264 -7.85 -23.73 -1.19
N GLN A 265 -7.99 -22.72 -2.06
CA GLN A 265 -7.90 -21.30 -1.68
C GLN A 265 -9.14 -20.85 -0.90
N ASP A 266 -10.32 -21.29 -1.33
CA ASP A 266 -11.59 -20.95 -0.68
C ASP A 266 -11.67 -21.57 0.73
N PHE A 267 -11.23 -22.83 0.86
CA PHE A 267 -11.13 -23.53 2.15
C PHE A 267 -10.08 -22.89 3.07
N GLU A 268 -8.91 -22.55 2.56
CA GLU A 268 -7.86 -21.88 3.34
C GLU A 268 -8.33 -20.53 3.86
N ALA A 269 -8.99 -19.72 3.03
CA ALA A 269 -9.57 -18.44 3.44
C ALA A 269 -10.66 -18.63 4.51
N TRP A 270 -11.56 -19.59 4.32
CA TRP A 270 -12.61 -19.91 5.29
C TRP A 270 -12.06 -20.43 6.63
N PHE A 271 -11.07 -21.33 6.60
CA PHE A 271 -10.47 -21.91 7.80
C PHE A 271 -9.68 -20.87 8.60
N ASN A 272 -8.85 -20.05 7.93
CA ASN A 272 -8.05 -19.00 8.56
C ASN A 272 -8.90 -17.93 9.28
N ASP A 273 -10.15 -17.77 8.86
CA ASP A 273 -11.11 -16.85 9.45
C ASP A 273 -11.87 -17.45 10.65
N ARG A 274 -11.84 -18.77 10.85
CA ARG A 274 -12.78 -19.45 11.75
C ARG A 274 -12.16 -20.46 12.71
N PHE A 275 -10.87 -20.78 12.61
CA PHE A 275 -10.23 -21.76 13.48
C PHE A 275 -10.21 -21.34 14.97
N ASN A 276 -10.26 -22.32 15.87
CA ASN A 276 -10.31 -22.09 17.30
C ASN A 276 -9.02 -21.46 17.82
N TYR A 277 -9.10 -20.61 18.85
CA TYR A 277 -7.96 -19.91 19.46
C TYR A 277 -7.17 -18.98 18.51
N ARG A 278 -7.73 -18.62 17.34
CA ARG A 278 -7.17 -17.62 16.43
C ARG A 278 -6.74 -16.35 17.15
N GLU A 279 -7.63 -15.78 17.96
CA GLU A 279 -7.35 -14.55 18.68
C GLU A 279 -6.22 -14.70 19.70
N ALA A 280 -6.09 -15.87 20.34
CA ALA A 280 -4.97 -16.16 21.22
C ALA A 280 -3.65 -16.25 20.43
N VAL A 281 -3.65 -16.90 19.25
CA VAL A 281 -2.48 -17.02 18.37
C VAL A 281 -2.07 -15.65 17.81
N ILE A 282 -3.02 -14.86 17.33
CA ILE A 282 -2.78 -13.50 16.82
C ILE A 282 -2.28 -12.62 17.95
N SER A 283 -2.94 -12.63 19.11
CA SER A 283 -2.51 -11.83 20.27
C SER A 283 -1.12 -12.25 20.76
N PHE A 284 -0.78 -13.55 20.74
CA PHE A 284 0.55 -14.06 21.09
C PHE A 284 1.60 -13.61 20.07
N TYR A 285 1.33 -13.80 18.77
CA TYR A 285 2.22 -13.36 17.69
C TYR A 285 2.45 -11.85 17.72
N SER A 286 1.39 -11.05 17.86
CA SER A 286 1.48 -9.59 17.99
C SER A 286 2.22 -9.17 19.26
N GLY A 287 2.04 -9.89 20.38
CA GLY A 287 2.80 -9.67 21.61
C GLY A 287 4.29 -9.97 21.43
N LEU A 288 4.63 -11.03 20.69
CA LEU A 288 6.00 -11.38 20.36
C LEU A 288 6.63 -10.38 19.38
N GLU A 289 5.90 -9.95 18.35
CA GLU A 289 6.35 -8.86 17.46
C GLU A 289 6.58 -7.57 18.25
N MET A 290 5.68 -7.24 19.18
CA MET A 290 5.84 -6.08 20.05
C MET A 290 7.06 -6.21 20.96
N LEU A 291 7.39 -7.39 21.46
CA LEU A 291 8.57 -7.59 22.31
C LEU A 291 9.86 -7.49 21.49
N LEU A 292 9.94 -8.20 20.36
CA LEU A 292 11.17 -8.41 19.60
C LEU A 292 11.49 -7.25 18.64
N ASN A 293 10.47 -6.60 18.08
CA ASN A 293 10.68 -5.57 17.06
C ASN A 293 10.72 -4.17 17.69
N SER A 294 11.63 -3.35 17.19
CA SER A 294 11.74 -1.93 17.52
C SER A 294 10.76 -1.03 16.75
N ARG A 295 10.05 -1.63 15.79
CA ARG A 295 8.98 -1.00 15.01
C ARG A 295 7.85 -2.00 14.76
N ILE A 296 6.66 -1.49 14.50
CA ILE A 296 5.55 -2.30 13.98
C ILE A 296 5.18 -1.73 12.61
N ASN A 297 5.01 -2.60 11.62
CA ASN A 297 4.65 -2.18 10.27
C ASN A 297 3.65 -3.17 9.68
N ASN A 298 2.47 -2.70 9.34
CA ASN A 298 1.43 -3.53 8.70
C ASN A 298 0.92 -2.86 7.42
N LYS A 299 -0.23 -3.29 6.88
CA LYS A 299 -0.79 -2.71 5.66
C LYS A 299 -1.30 -1.28 5.83
N VAL A 300 -1.66 -0.87 7.05
CA VAL A 300 -2.24 0.43 7.37
C VAL A 300 -1.13 1.46 7.61
N ALA A 301 -0.23 1.17 8.54
CA ALA A 301 0.72 2.15 9.02
C ALA A 301 2.01 1.53 9.58
N PHE A 302 2.97 2.42 9.78
CA PHE A 302 4.22 2.18 10.46
C PHE A 302 4.21 2.89 11.81
N PHE A 303 4.60 2.18 12.88
CA PHE A 303 4.73 2.69 14.24
C PHE A 303 6.18 2.54 14.73
N ASN A 304 6.81 3.66 15.07
CA ASN A 304 8.14 3.70 15.66
C ASN A 304 8.04 3.67 17.19
N LYS A 305 8.36 2.53 17.80
CA LYS A 305 8.24 2.37 19.27
C LYS A 305 9.22 3.22 20.07
N LYS A 306 10.29 3.74 19.45
CA LYS A 306 11.25 4.62 20.15
C LYS A 306 10.74 6.04 20.30
N THR A 307 10.05 6.53 19.27
CA THR A 307 9.57 7.92 19.22
C THR A 307 8.07 8.00 19.52
N HIS A 308 7.38 6.86 19.53
CA HIS A 308 5.92 6.70 19.61
C HIS A 308 5.16 7.38 18.46
N TRP A 309 5.84 7.63 17.34
CA TRP A 309 5.20 8.18 16.14
C TRP A 309 4.67 7.09 15.23
N LEU A 310 3.44 7.30 14.78
CA LEU A 310 2.79 6.53 13.75
C LEU A 310 2.78 7.33 12.44
N PHE A 311 3.00 6.67 11.31
CA PHE A 311 2.78 7.26 9.99
C PHE A 311 1.96 6.30 9.14
N ASN A 312 0.89 6.81 8.53
CA ASN A 312 0.16 6.02 7.54
C ASN A 312 1.10 5.68 6.37
N ASN A 313 1.03 4.45 5.86
CA ASN A 313 1.89 3.99 4.77
C ASN A 313 1.77 4.87 3.51
N GLU A 314 0.62 5.48 3.28
CA GLU A 314 0.41 6.42 2.17
C GLU A 314 1.18 7.73 2.38
N GLN A 315 1.36 8.18 3.63
CA GLN A 315 2.14 9.37 3.96
C GLN A 315 3.65 9.14 3.82
N LEU A 316 4.12 7.89 3.94
CA LEU A 316 5.56 7.55 3.85
C LEU A 316 6.09 7.44 2.41
N LYS A 317 5.20 7.33 1.42
CA LYS A 317 5.59 7.20 0.01
C LYS A 317 5.87 8.58 -0.56
N ILE A 318 7.14 8.93 -0.79
CA ILE A 318 7.49 10.15 -1.53
C ILE A 318 6.95 10.02 -2.95
N ARG A 319 5.86 10.74 -3.25
CA ARG A 319 5.31 10.85 -4.59
C ARG A 319 5.92 12.05 -5.29
N LYS A 320 6.38 11.81 -6.52
CA LYS A 320 6.61 12.86 -7.51
C LYS A 320 5.71 12.53 -8.69
N LEU A 321 4.74 13.39 -8.97
CA LEU A 321 3.87 13.19 -10.12
C LEU A 321 4.70 13.27 -11.41
N SER A 322 4.29 12.51 -12.43
CA SER A 322 4.79 12.75 -13.77
C SER A 322 4.30 14.10 -14.27
N ARG A 323 5.09 14.79 -15.11
CA ARG A 323 4.72 16.07 -15.73
C ARG A 323 3.33 16.00 -16.38
N GLN A 324 3.03 14.91 -17.08
CA GLN A 324 1.72 14.68 -17.71
C GLN A 324 0.56 14.64 -16.70
N THR A 325 0.76 13.98 -15.55
CA THR A 325 -0.27 13.90 -14.49
C THR A 325 -0.46 15.26 -13.84
N GLU A 326 0.64 15.95 -13.55
CA GLU A 326 0.64 17.30 -13.00
C GLU A 326 -0.07 18.30 -13.92
N ASP A 327 0.24 18.30 -15.22
CA ASP A 327 -0.43 19.16 -16.21
C ASP A 327 -1.92 18.84 -16.30
N ARG A 328 -2.30 17.56 -16.16
CA ARG A 328 -3.72 17.18 -16.10
C ARG A 328 -4.39 17.73 -14.85
N VAL A 329 -3.80 17.56 -13.68
CA VAL A 329 -4.32 18.13 -12.42
C VAL A 329 -4.54 19.65 -12.55
N LEU A 330 -3.55 20.38 -13.08
CA LEU A 330 -3.66 21.82 -13.26
C LEU A 330 -4.76 22.20 -14.25
N ARG A 331 -4.92 21.47 -15.35
CA ARG A 331 -6.02 21.69 -16.30
C ARG A 331 -7.39 21.48 -15.67
N GLU A 332 -7.57 20.37 -14.94
CA GLU A 332 -8.84 20.03 -14.29
C GLU A 332 -9.22 21.09 -13.25
N LEU A 333 -8.30 21.43 -12.34
CA LEU A 333 -8.54 22.45 -11.32
C LEU A 333 -8.75 23.84 -11.93
N SER A 334 -8.01 24.20 -12.98
CA SER A 334 -8.18 25.48 -13.67
C SER A 334 -9.54 25.59 -14.37
N ALA A 335 -10.03 24.49 -14.95
CA ALA A 335 -11.36 24.45 -15.56
C ALA A 335 -12.46 24.71 -14.51
N ALA A 336 -12.38 24.02 -13.37
CA ALA A 336 -13.31 24.23 -12.26
C ALA A 336 -13.22 25.65 -11.69
N GLY A 337 -12.02 26.18 -11.43
CA GLY A 337 -11.83 27.54 -10.94
C GLY A 337 -12.40 28.61 -11.87
N ARG A 338 -12.20 28.46 -13.20
CA ARG A 338 -12.83 29.36 -14.18
C ARG A 338 -14.35 29.23 -14.21
N PHE A 339 -14.88 28.02 -14.01
CA PHE A 339 -16.32 27.80 -13.91
C PHE A 339 -16.91 28.53 -12.70
N PHE A 340 -16.37 28.34 -11.50
CA PHE A 340 -16.85 29.01 -10.28
C PHE A 340 -16.74 30.53 -10.36
N ARG A 341 -15.65 31.05 -10.92
CA ARG A 341 -15.50 32.50 -11.15
C ARG A 341 -16.61 33.08 -12.03
N ARG A 342 -17.06 32.36 -13.07
CA ARG A 342 -18.20 32.80 -13.91
C ARG A 342 -19.53 32.78 -13.15
N GLN A 343 -19.63 32.03 -12.07
CA GLN A 343 -20.80 32.00 -11.19
C GLN A 343 -20.70 33.05 -10.06
N GLY A 344 -19.68 33.92 -10.06
CA GLY A 344 -19.45 34.91 -9.00
C GLY A 344 -18.86 34.35 -7.71
N ILE A 345 -18.44 33.09 -7.70
CA ILE A 345 -17.94 32.40 -6.50
C ILE A 345 -16.42 32.56 -6.37
N LYS A 346 -15.93 33.05 -5.23
CA LYS A 346 -14.48 33.10 -4.94
C LYS A 346 -13.99 31.78 -4.39
N THR A 347 -13.06 31.15 -5.12
CA THR A 347 -12.49 29.85 -4.74
C THR A 347 -11.14 30.03 -4.04
N TYR A 348 -10.88 29.20 -3.02
CA TYR A 348 -9.58 29.04 -2.38
C TYR A 348 -9.30 27.56 -2.18
N MET A 349 -8.03 27.18 -2.14
CA MET A 349 -7.62 25.82 -1.80
C MET A 349 -6.62 25.81 -0.67
N LEU A 350 -6.97 25.19 0.45
CA LEU A 350 -6.05 24.88 1.54
C LEU A 350 -5.43 23.50 1.30
N MET A 351 -4.13 23.48 1.02
CA MET A 351 -3.34 22.26 0.86
C MET A 351 -2.65 21.95 2.19
N VAL A 352 -3.13 20.94 2.92
CA VAL A 352 -2.56 20.53 4.19
C VAL A 352 -1.24 19.77 3.95
N PRO A 353 -0.10 20.23 4.50
CA PRO A 353 1.18 19.54 4.39
C PRO A 353 1.14 18.11 4.92
N GLY A 354 2.07 17.27 4.47
CA GLY A 354 2.17 15.90 4.95
C GLY A 354 2.81 15.87 6.33
N LYS A 355 2.28 15.01 7.22
CA LYS A 355 2.87 14.75 8.54
C LYS A 355 4.37 14.44 8.49
N ILE A 356 4.78 13.67 7.47
CA ILE A 356 6.18 13.29 7.27
C ILE A 356 7.08 14.46 6.81
N ASP A 357 6.52 15.50 6.18
CA ASP A 357 7.29 16.67 5.73
C ASP A 357 7.74 17.54 6.92
N ILE A 358 7.08 17.39 8.07
CA ILE A 358 7.39 18.09 9.32
C ILE A 358 8.16 17.16 10.27
N TYR A 359 7.70 15.91 10.43
CA TYR A 359 8.23 14.97 11.43
C TYR A 359 9.10 13.84 10.85
N ALA A 360 9.81 14.07 9.74
CA ALA A 360 10.65 13.07 9.06
C ALA A 360 11.61 12.32 10.03
N LYS A 361 12.27 13.05 10.94
CA LYS A 361 13.20 12.47 11.92
C LYS A 361 12.54 11.42 12.83
N ALA A 362 11.24 11.54 13.11
CA ALA A 362 10.54 10.58 13.94
C ALA A 362 10.31 9.22 13.26
N ALA A 363 10.46 9.15 11.93
CA ALA A 363 10.43 7.90 11.17
C ALA A 363 11.81 7.25 10.98
N GLU A 364 12.89 7.92 11.38
CA GLU A 364 14.25 7.39 11.28
C GLU A 364 14.56 6.33 12.37
N PRO A 365 15.51 5.41 12.12
CA PRO A 365 16.28 5.21 10.88
C PRO A 365 15.54 4.40 9.81
N TYR A 366 14.27 4.06 10.06
CA TYR A 366 13.52 3.11 9.24
C TYR A 366 13.09 3.69 7.88
N TYR A 367 12.77 4.99 7.86
CA TYR A 367 12.47 5.74 6.65
C TYR A 367 13.33 7.00 6.62
N LYS A 368 14.16 7.11 5.58
CA LYS A 368 14.92 8.33 5.29
C LYS A 368 14.16 9.13 4.24
N VAL A 369 13.40 10.12 4.69
CA VAL A 369 12.64 11.00 3.80
C VAL A 369 13.49 12.22 3.49
N ARG A 370 13.70 12.48 2.19
CA ARG A 370 14.47 13.63 1.72
C ARG A 370 13.58 14.51 0.86
N GLY A 371 13.46 15.78 1.22
CA GLY A 371 12.64 16.76 0.54
C GLY A 371 11.16 16.71 0.94
N ILE A 372 10.39 17.62 0.35
CA ILE A 372 8.95 17.79 0.60
C ILE A 372 8.16 17.02 -0.47
N GLN A 373 7.11 16.33 -0.04
CA GLN A 373 6.23 15.63 -0.97
C GLN A 373 5.53 16.57 -1.95
N ASN A 374 5.54 16.22 -3.25
CA ASN A 374 4.89 16.98 -4.31
C ASN A 374 5.28 18.48 -4.39
N GLU A 375 6.43 18.88 -3.85
CA GLU A 375 6.82 20.30 -3.72
C GLU A 375 6.72 21.07 -5.05
N GLY A 376 7.27 20.49 -6.14
CA GLY A 376 7.20 21.11 -7.47
C GLY A 376 5.77 21.32 -7.96
N THR A 377 4.89 20.35 -7.72
CA THR A 377 3.47 20.44 -8.09
C THR A 377 2.73 21.46 -7.28
N ILE A 378 3.00 21.56 -5.98
CA ILE A 378 2.39 22.58 -5.12
C ILE A 378 2.82 23.98 -5.58
N LYS A 379 4.11 24.18 -5.88
CA LYS A 379 4.61 25.45 -6.42
C LYS A 379 3.89 25.85 -7.71
N ARG A 380 3.72 24.91 -8.65
CA ARG A 380 2.96 25.14 -9.88
C ARG A 380 1.49 25.44 -9.62
N MET A 381 0.86 24.70 -8.70
CA MET A 381 -0.54 24.96 -8.30
C MET A 381 -0.70 26.39 -7.74
N MET A 382 0.23 26.85 -6.92
CA MET A 382 0.21 28.21 -6.36
C MET A 382 0.41 29.30 -7.42
N SER A 383 1.17 29.04 -8.49
CA SER A 383 1.47 30.04 -9.52
C SER A 383 0.54 30.01 -10.74
N GLU A 384 0.00 28.84 -11.11
CA GLU A 384 -0.71 28.64 -12.39
C GLU A 384 -2.23 28.54 -12.22
N LEU A 385 -2.75 28.23 -11.02
CA LEU A 385 -4.20 28.12 -10.84
C LEU A 385 -4.88 29.50 -10.79
N PRO A 386 -6.12 29.61 -11.29
CA PRO A 386 -6.86 30.88 -11.35
C PRO A 386 -7.45 31.31 -9.99
N PHE A 387 -7.02 30.68 -8.90
CA PHE A 387 -7.46 30.94 -7.54
C PHE A 387 -6.31 30.67 -6.55
N PRO A 388 -6.31 31.29 -5.35
CA PRO A 388 -5.22 31.10 -4.39
C PRO A 388 -5.15 29.68 -3.84
N VAL A 389 -3.93 29.12 -3.84
CA VAL A 389 -3.59 27.89 -3.12
C VAL A 389 -2.77 28.26 -1.89
N VAL A 390 -3.30 27.95 -0.72
CA VAL A 390 -2.71 28.18 0.59
C VAL A 390 -1.99 26.91 1.04
N TYR A 391 -0.67 26.99 1.22
CA TYR A 391 0.16 25.87 1.67
C TYR A 391 0.95 26.27 2.93
N PRO A 392 0.44 26.01 4.14
CA PRO A 392 0.97 26.57 5.38
C PRO A 392 2.18 25.78 5.93
N LEU A 393 3.10 25.30 5.09
CA LEU A 393 4.21 24.46 5.56
C LEU A 393 5.13 25.20 6.53
N ALA A 394 5.49 26.45 6.22
CA ALA A 394 6.38 27.25 7.07
C ALA A 394 5.72 27.54 8.42
N GLU A 395 4.44 27.89 8.41
CA GLU A 395 3.64 28.13 9.62
C GLU A 395 3.56 26.88 10.49
N LEU A 396 3.34 25.69 9.89
CA LEU A 396 3.34 24.44 10.63
C LEU A 396 4.72 24.04 11.14
N GLN A 397 5.80 24.30 10.39
CA GLN A 397 7.17 24.03 10.84
C GLN A 397 7.58 24.91 12.01
N GLU A 398 7.18 26.19 12.00
CA GLU A 398 7.42 27.09 13.13
C GLU A 398 6.56 26.68 14.34
N GLY A 399 5.26 26.49 14.12
CA GLY A 399 4.33 26.08 15.18
C GLY A 399 4.65 24.72 15.79
N ALA A 400 5.33 23.82 15.05
CA ALA A 400 5.81 22.53 15.56
C ALA A 400 6.87 22.67 16.66
N LYS A 401 7.53 23.83 16.78
CA LYS A 401 8.48 24.13 17.86
C LYS A 401 7.77 24.45 19.18
N GLU A 402 6.54 24.95 19.11
CA GLU A 402 5.73 25.35 20.28
C GLU A 402 4.83 24.22 20.75
N ASN A 403 4.10 23.57 19.83
CA ASN A 403 3.15 22.50 20.12
C ASN A 403 3.12 21.48 18.96
N PHE A 404 2.61 20.27 19.21
CA PHE A 404 2.44 19.28 18.15
C PHE A 404 1.43 19.76 17.13
N VAL A 405 1.83 19.87 15.86
CA VAL A 405 0.95 20.23 14.73
C VAL A 405 0.31 19.00 14.07
N PHE A 406 0.79 17.80 14.37
CA PHE A 406 0.16 16.52 14.04
C PHE A 406 0.12 15.60 15.26
N PHE A 407 -0.93 14.80 15.36
CA PHE A 407 -1.02 13.76 16.39
C PHE A 407 0.07 12.71 16.19
N LYS A 408 0.59 12.11 17.26
CA LYS A 408 1.58 11.03 17.15
C LYS A 408 0.94 9.75 16.61
N THR A 409 -0.24 9.40 17.12
CA THR A 409 -0.92 8.11 16.91
C THR A 409 -1.96 8.12 15.78
N GLU A 410 -2.11 9.26 15.10
CA GLU A 410 -3.11 9.50 14.06
C GLU A 410 -2.50 10.23 12.85
N HIS A 411 -3.15 10.14 11.68
CA HIS A 411 -2.69 10.76 10.43
C HIS A 411 -3.07 12.24 10.28
N HIS A 412 -4.07 12.74 11.01
CA HIS A 412 -4.52 14.13 11.00
C HIS A 412 -3.58 15.09 11.72
N TRP A 413 -3.64 16.37 11.32
CA TRP A 413 -3.10 17.47 12.11
C TRP A 413 -3.84 17.61 13.45
N THR A 414 -3.20 18.23 14.45
CA THR A 414 -3.88 18.62 15.69
C THR A 414 -4.78 19.84 15.47
N GLU A 415 -5.58 20.22 16.46
CA GLU A 415 -6.30 21.50 16.38
C GLU A 415 -5.35 22.70 16.36
N TRP A 416 -4.20 22.62 17.04
CA TRP A 416 -3.15 23.62 16.87
C TRP A 416 -2.65 23.73 15.43
N GLY A 417 -2.33 22.59 14.79
CA GLY A 417 -1.93 22.58 13.39
C GLY A 417 -3.03 23.13 12.46
N ALA A 418 -4.28 22.74 12.71
CA ALA A 418 -5.42 23.26 11.96
C ALA A 418 -5.64 24.76 12.19
N TYR A 419 -5.42 25.29 13.41
CA TYR A 419 -5.51 26.70 13.73
C TYR A 419 -4.50 27.54 12.95
N LEU A 420 -3.25 27.07 12.84
CA LEU A 420 -2.21 27.72 12.04
C LEU A 420 -2.58 27.75 10.55
N GLY A 421 -3.09 26.63 10.02
CA GLY A 421 -3.60 26.55 8.66
C GLY A 421 -4.81 27.47 8.42
N TYR A 422 -5.72 27.52 9.39
CA TYR A 422 -6.88 28.42 9.42
C TYR A 422 -6.43 29.88 9.38
N ARG A 423 -5.52 30.31 10.25
CA ARG A 423 -5.04 31.70 10.26
C ARG A 423 -4.44 32.10 8.91
N LYS A 424 -3.63 31.23 8.30
CA LYS A 424 -3.05 31.49 6.98
C LYS A 424 -4.09 31.55 5.87
N LEU A 425 -5.09 30.68 5.91
CA LEU A 425 -6.22 30.69 4.98
C LEU A 425 -7.01 32.01 5.12
N MET A 426 -7.39 32.38 6.34
CA MET A 426 -8.16 33.60 6.61
C MET A 426 -7.38 34.86 6.23
N GLN A 427 -6.07 34.92 6.48
CA GLN A 427 -5.22 36.02 5.98
C GLN A 427 -5.25 36.16 4.45
N THR A 428 -5.43 35.05 3.73
CA THR A 428 -5.55 35.07 2.27
C THR A 428 -6.95 35.50 1.83
N ILE A 429 -7.99 34.97 2.47
CA ILE A 429 -9.38 35.34 2.21
C ILE A 429 -9.63 36.82 2.53
N ALA A 430 -9.05 37.34 3.61
CA ALA A 430 -9.21 38.72 4.06
C ALA A 430 -8.73 39.77 3.04
N LYS A 431 -7.90 39.38 2.08
CA LYS A 431 -7.47 40.26 0.97
C LYS A 431 -8.61 40.57 0.00
N ASP A 432 -9.50 39.61 -0.23
CA ASP A 432 -10.70 39.80 -1.06
C ASP A 432 -11.91 40.20 -0.19
N PHE A 433 -11.96 39.75 1.07
CA PHE A 433 -13.07 39.94 2.00
C PHE A 433 -12.58 40.47 3.37
N PRO A 434 -12.36 41.78 3.54
CA PRO A 434 -11.74 42.33 4.76
C PRO A 434 -12.46 41.99 6.08
N ALA A 435 -13.77 41.73 6.04
CA ALA A 435 -14.55 41.29 7.20
C ALA A 435 -14.28 39.82 7.60
N ALA A 436 -13.55 39.06 6.80
CA ALA A 436 -13.20 37.66 7.05
C ALA A 436 -11.87 37.52 7.83
N GLY A 437 -11.74 38.22 8.96
CA GLY A 437 -10.56 38.13 9.83
C GLY A 437 -10.42 36.75 10.50
N ALA A 438 -9.20 36.35 10.86
CA ALA A 438 -9.02 35.16 11.69
C ALA A 438 -9.43 35.46 13.14
N VAL A 439 -10.25 34.61 13.74
CA VAL A 439 -10.61 34.71 15.16
C VAL A 439 -9.39 34.35 16.02
N GLY A 440 -9.10 35.19 17.01
CA GLY A 440 -7.99 35.01 17.95
C GLY A 440 -8.22 33.85 18.92
N GLU A 441 -7.15 33.41 19.58
CA GLU A 441 -7.22 32.32 20.57
C GLU A 441 -8.04 32.71 21.83
N ASP A 442 -8.24 34.01 22.08
CA ASP A 442 -9.05 34.57 23.16
C ASP A 442 -10.54 34.23 23.06
N ALA A 443 -11.02 33.86 21.88
CA ALA A 443 -12.38 33.38 21.65
C ALA A 443 -12.61 31.91 22.08
N TYR A 444 -11.57 31.23 22.56
CA TYR A 444 -11.60 29.81 22.88
C TYR A 444 -11.21 29.53 24.33
N ASP A 445 -11.85 28.53 24.91
CA ASP A 445 -11.37 27.86 26.12
C ASP A 445 -10.37 26.79 25.69
N ILE A 446 -9.10 27.01 26.05
CA ILE A 446 -7.98 26.15 25.68
C ILE A 446 -7.75 25.12 26.77
N PHE A 447 -7.65 23.85 26.38
CA PHE A 447 -7.35 22.76 27.30
C PHE A 447 -6.42 21.74 26.65
N TYR A 448 -5.88 20.83 27.46
CA TYR A 448 -4.91 19.83 27.04
C TYR A 448 -5.43 18.43 27.32
N LYS A 449 -5.26 17.51 26.36
CA LYS A 449 -5.57 16.08 26.54
C LYS A 449 -4.57 15.21 25.79
N ARG A 450 -4.32 14.00 26.31
CA ARG A 450 -3.42 13.01 25.70
C ARG A 450 -4.06 12.23 24.54
N ARG A 451 -5.37 12.05 24.60
CA ARG A 451 -6.17 11.31 23.60
C ARG A 451 -6.51 12.18 22.38
N VAL A 452 -6.81 11.55 21.25
CA VAL A 452 -6.98 12.18 19.93
C VAL A 452 -8.44 12.49 19.63
N ARG A 453 -8.71 13.73 19.22
CA ARG A 453 -9.94 14.19 18.56
C ARG A 453 -9.58 14.70 17.17
N GLY A 454 -10.03 14.01 16.12
CA GLY A 454 -9.61 14.31 14.74
C GLY A 454 -10.50 13.79 13.62
N ASP A 455 -11.59 13.09 13.94
CA ASP A 455 -12.51 12.54 12.95
C ASP A 455 -13.89 13.23 13.01
N TRP A 456 -14.88 12.63 12.35
CA TRP A 456 -16.24 13.13 12.16
C TRP A 456 -16.95 13.43 13.48
N ASP A 457 -16.94 12.46 14.39
CA ASP A 457 -17.43 12.62 15.75
C ASP A 457 -16.42 13.45 16.57
N ARG A 458 -16.95 14.46 17.25
CA ARG A 458 -16.19 15.46 18.00
C ARG A 458 -16.35 15.34 19.50
N GLU A 459 -17.26 14.49 19.97
CA GLU A 459 -17.48 14.27 21.42
C GLU A 459 -16.42 13.32 21.99
N ASP A 460 -15.99 12.34 21.20
CA ASP A 460 -15.11 11.28 21.63
C ASP A 460 -13.61 11.57 21.46
N PHE A 461 -12.83 11.18 22.47
CA PHE A 461 -11.38 11.20 22.47
C PHE A 461 -10.83 9.76 22.42
N THR A 462 -10.11 9.44 21.35
CA THR A 462 -9.69 8.07 21.03
C THR A 462 -8.17 7.89 21.15
N LEU A 463 -7.68 6.67 20.90
CA LEU A 463 -6.25 6.42 20.73
C LEU A 463 -5.69 6.91 19.38
N GLY A 464 -6.55 7.43 18.51
CA GLY A 464 -6.27 7.68 17.10
C GLY A 464 -6.77 6.53 16.22
N GLN A 465 -7.61 6.84 15.23
CA GLN A 465 -8.15 5.92 14.24
C GLN A 465 -7.04 5.13 13.54
N THR A 466 -5.93 5.77 13.15
CA THR A 466 -4.86 5.02 12.48
C THR A 466 -4.24 3.96 13.41
N PHE A 467 -4.04 4.28 14.70
CA PHE A 467 -3.56 3.29 15.67
C PHE A 467 -4.58 2.16 15.88
N VAL A 468 -5.86 2.50 16.02
CA VAL A 468 -6.96 1.50 16.15
C VAL A 468 -7.00 0.58 14.92
N GLN A 469 -6.89 1.14 13.71
CA GLN A 469 -6.85 0.38 12.45
C GLN A 469 -5.61 -0.51 12.33
N MET A 470 -4.51 -0.18 13.00
CA MET A 470 -3.36 -1.09 13.04
C MET A 470 -3.69 -2.39 13.78
N ASN A 471 -4.71 -2.39 14.65
CA ASN A 471 -5.13 -3.55 15.45
C ASN A 471 -3.96 -4.16 16.24
N VAL A 472 -3.17 -3.30 16.89
CA VAL A 472 -2.02 -3.70 17.71
C VAL A 472 -2.31 -3.40 19.18
N LYS A 473 -1.98 -4.33 20.08
CA LYS A 473 -2.03 -4.08 21.52
C LYS A 473 -0.73 -3.38 21.93
N TYR A 474 -0.82 -2.21 22.55
CA TYR A 474 0.31 -1.46 23.11
C TYR A 474 -0.12 -0.76 24.42
N PRO A 475 0.75 -0.65 25.43
CA PRO A 475 0.40 0.06 26.68
C PRO A 475 -0.02 1.51 26.40
N GLU A 476 -1.22 1.88 26.83
CA GLU A 476 -1.81 3.18 26.53
C GLU A 476 -1.01 4.34 27.13
N ASP A 477 -0.51 4.15 28.35
CA ASP A 477 0.35 5.12 29.06
C ASP A 477 1.62 5.47 28.29
N LYS A 478 2.18 4.49 27.57
CA LYS A 478 3.34 4.67 26.68
C LYS A 478 2.95 5.22 25.31
N LEU A 479 1.77 4.84 24.81
CA LEU A 479 1.28 5.29 23.51
C LEU A 479 0.98 6.78 23.53
N LEU A 480 0.22 7.21 24.54
CA LEU A 480 -0.28 8.56 24.68
C LEU A 480 0.71 9.42 25.47
N ASP A 481 1.98 9.41 25.11
CA ASP A 481 3.08 10.01 25.90
C ASP A 481 3.16 11.55 25.87
N VAL A 482 2.22 12.22 25.22
CA VAL A 482 2.19 13.68 25.07
C VAL A 482 0.77 14.21 25.25
N GLU A 483 0.65 15.50 25.54
CA GLU A 483 -0.61 16.22 25.52
C GLU A 483 -0.73 17.10 24.27
N TYR A 484 -1.95 17.24 23.78
CA TYR A 484 -2.29 18.09 22.64
C TYR A 484 -3.15 19.26 23.10
N LYS A 485 -2.89 20.42 22.49
CA LYS A 485 -3.67 21.65 22.68
C LYS A 485 -4.98 21.56 21.90
N TYR A 486 -6.09 21.75 22.60
CA TYR A 486 -7.46 21.73 22.08
C TYR A 486 -8.17 23.06 22.32
N TYR A 487 -9.16 23.32 21.49
CA TYR A 487 -9.92 24.55 21.44
C TYR A 487 -11.40 24.21 21.56
N ASN A 488 -12.06 24.76 22.58
CA ASN A 488 -13.52 24.83 22.62
C ASN A 488 -13.93 26.28 22.40
N PRO A 489 -14.79 26.61 21.43
CA PRO A 489 -15.20 27.98 21.20
C PRO A 489 -16.09 28.39 22.36
N LYS A 490 -15.85 29.58 22.92
CA LYS A 490 -16.71 30.13 23.98
C LYS A 490 -18.13 30.33 23.48
N LYS A 491 -18.28 30.57 22.17
CA LYS A 491 -19.56 30.62 21.47
C LYS A 491 -19.86 29.28 20.78
N VAL A 492 -20.79 28.52 21.36
CA VAL A 492 -21.32 27.31 20.72
C VAL A 492 -22.32 27.72 19.64
N LEU A 493 -22.12 27.22 18.43
CA LEU A 493 -23.01 27.49 17.29
C LEU A 493 -23.96 26.32 17.08
N ALA A 494 -25.17 26.62 16.59
CA ALA A 494 -26.08 25.59 16.12
C ALA A 494 -25.51 24.93 14.87
N GLU A 495 -25.58 23.60 14.81
CA GLU A 495 -25.18 22.81 13.65
C GLU A 495 -26.24 21.78 13.26
N ASP A 496 -26.48 21.65 11.96
CA ASP A 496 -27.23 20.53 11.39
C ASP A 496 -26.23 19.51 10.83
N VAL A 497 -26.27 18.28 11.35
CA VAL A 497 -25.38 17.20 10.93
C VAL A 497 -26.17 16.14 10.17
N ASN A 498 -25.66 15.73 9.00
CA ASN A 498 -26.19 14.60 8.24
C ASN A 498 -25.08 13.57 8.04
N ASP A 499 -25.12 12.50 8.84
CA ASP A 499 -24.14 11.42 8.82
C ASP A 499 -24.18 10.57 7.55
N THR A 500 -25.34 10.53 6.87
CA THR A 500 -25.47 9.73 5.64
C THR A 500 -24.78 10.42 4.47
N GLU A 501 -25.04 11.72 4.31
CA GLU A 501 -24.43 12.54 3.26
C GLU A 501 -23.05 13.06 3.63
N MET A 502 -22.65 12.90 4.89
CA MET A 502 -21.43 13.45 5.48
C MET A 502 -21.37 14.98 5.32
N THR A 503 -22.43 15.66 5.74
CA THR A 503 -22.51 17.13 5.72
C THR A 503 -22.72 17.73 7.11
N LYS A 504 -22.18 18.92 7.32
CA LYS A 504 -22.41 19.75 8.52
C LYS A 504 -22.77 21.16 8.09
N HIS A 505 -23.76 21.75 8.72
CA HIS A 505 -24.22 23.10 8.40
C HIS A 505 -24.25 23.96 9.65
N TYR A 506 -23.44 25.02 9.67
CA TYR A 506 -23.32 25.91 10.81
C TYR A 506 -24.02 27.23 10.55
N HIS A 507 -24.80 27.67 11.53
CA HIS A 507 -25.47 28.96 11.54
C HIS A 507 -24.88 29.86 12.63
N ASN A 508 -24.39 31.03 12.23
CA ASN A 508 -23.78 32.00 13.13
C ASN A 508 -24.48 33.37 12.97
N PRO A 509 -25.42 33.70 13.87
CA PRO A 509 -26.16 34.97 13.81
C PRO A 509 -25.27 36.23 13.86
N ASP A 510 -24.07 36.13 14.45
CA ASP A 510 -23.13 37.26 14.59
C ASP A 510 -21.99 37.20 13.57
N GLY A 511 -22.11 36.34 12.55
CA GLY A 511 -21.11 36.23 11.49
C GLY A 511 -21.06 37.46 10.58
N ASN A 512 -20.01 37.56 9.77
CA ASN A 512 -19.72 38.72 8.91
C ASN A 512 -20.60 38.88 7.66
N GLY A 513 -21.73 38.20 7.57
CA GLY A 513 -22.67 38.22 6.43
C GLY A 513 -22.31 37.28 5.28
N LEU A 514 -21.12 36.67 5.28
CA LEU A 514 -20.65 35.83 4.19
C LEU A 514 -21.06 34.37 4.37
N ARG A 515 -21.31 33.70 3.24
CA ARG A 515 -21.67 32.29 3.15
C ARG A 515 -20.51 31.48 2.59
N VAL A 516 -20.09 30.47 3.34
CA VAL A 516 -18.93 29.63 2.99
C VAL A 516 -19.37 28.21 2.70
N MET A 517 -18.82 27.64 1.63
CA MET A 517 -18.87 26.20 1.41
C MET A 517 -17.47 25.61 1.54
N LEU A 518 -17.30 24.63 2.43
CA LEU A 518 -16.05 23.88 2.61
C LEU A 518 -16.24 22.47 2.03
N ILE A 519 -15.44 22.10 1.04
CA ILE A 519 -15.43 20.74 0.48
C ILE A 519 -14.04 20.15 0.72
N GLY A 520 -13.97 19.05 1.47
CA GLY A 520 -12.67 18.51 1.85
C GLY A 520 -12.68 17.08 2.33
N THR A 521 -11.55 16.62 2.83
CA THR A 521 -11.44 15.28 3.45
C THR A 521 -11.65 15.36 4.95
N SER A 522 -11.47 14.24 5.65
CA SER A 522 -11.34 14.17 7.11
C SER A 522 -10.33 15.15 7.71
N MET A 523 -9.35 15.64 6.95
CA MET A 523 -8.44 16.70 7.40
C MET A 523 -9.17 18.01 7.74
N SER A 524 -10.36 18.23 7.17
CA SER A 524 -11.13 19.45 7.40
C SER A 524 -11.82 19.50 8.75
N GLU A 525 -11.99 18.38 9.46
CA GLU A 525 -12.78 18.33 10.72
C GLU A 525 -12.22 19.30 11.77
N ASN A 526 -10.90 19.35 11.94
CA ASN A 526 -10.29 20.26 12.90
C ASN A 526 -10.39 21.74 12.48
N LEU A 527 -10.71 22.06 11.22
CA LEU A 527 -10.98 23.44 10.81
C LEU A 527 -12.37 23.90 11.24
N LEU A 528 -13.31 22.98 11.43
CA LEU A 528 -14.67 23.30 11.86
C LEU A 528 -14.69 23.84 13.30
N GLN A 529 -13.59 23.68 14.04
CA GLN A 529 -13.41 24.34 15.32
C GLN A 529 -13.31 25.86 15.20
N PHE A 530 -12.88 26.38 14.04
CA PHE A 530 -12.48 27.77 13.84
C PHE A 530 -13.25 28.49 12.74
N LEU A 531 -13.43 27.84 11.57
CA LEU A 531 -14.05 28.48 10.41
C LEU A 531 -15.46 29.00 10.67
N PRO A 532 -16.39 28.23 11.29
CA PRO A 532 -17.76 28.68 11.52
C PRO A 532 -17.89 29.94 12.39
N GLN A 533 -16.89 30.22 13.22
CA GLN A 533 -16.92 31.32 14.20
C GLN A 533 -16.93 32.70 13.54
N ASN A 534 -16.54 32.82 12.27
CA ASN A 534 -16.40 34.10 11.59
C ASN A 534 -17.48 34.40 10.54
N PHE A 535 -18.08 33.35 9.97
CA PHE A 535 -18.99 33.46 8.83
C PHE A 535 -20.42 33.26 9.26
N SER A 536 -21.38 33.93 8.63
CA SER A 536 -22.80 33.79 8.98
C SER A 536 -23.35 32.40 8.70
N GLU A 537 -22.85 31.75 7.65
CA GLU A 537 -23.23 30.40 7.28
C GLU A 537 -22.01 29.63 6.76
N LEU A 538 -21.82 28.40 7.26
CA LEU A 538 -20.81 27.48 6.73
C LEU A 538 -21.42 26.11 6.46
N LYS A 539 -21.37 25.66 5.19
CA LYS A 539 -21.74 24.31 4.80
C LYS A 539 -20.51 23.47 4.47
N TYR A 540 -20.30 22.37 5.19
CA TYR A 540 -19.21 21.43 5.01
C TYR A 540 -19.69 20.15 4.31
N PHE A 541 -18.93 19.71 3.31
CA PHE A 541 -19.09 18.41 2.66
C PHE A 541 -17.80 17.60 2.78
N ARG A 542 -17.89 16.42 3.38
CA ARG A 542 -16.78 15.48 3.45
C ARG A 542 -16.77 14.54 2.26
N THR A 543 -15.62 14.52 1.59
CA THR A 543 -15.41 13.78 0.35
C THR A 543 -15.14 12.29 0.54
N ASN A 544 -14.61 11.87 1.71
CA ASN A 544 -14.16 10.51 1.98
C ASN A 544 -14.85 9.87 3.19
N ASN A 545 -14.84 8.53 3.24
CA ASN A 545 -15.52 7.72 4.27
C ASN A 545 -17.05 7.91 4.30
N SER A 546 -17.66 8.32 3.19
CA SER A 546 -19.11 8.39 3.09
C SER A 546 -19.71 6.99 3.00
N PRO A 547 -20.81 6.70 3.73
CA PRO A 547 -21.47 5.39 3.69
C PRO A 547 -22.14 5.11 2.33
N ILE A 548 -22.48 6.15 1.57
CA ILE A 548 -23.24 6.05 0.33
C ILE A 548 -22.42 6.31 -0.94
N VAL A 549 -21.17 6.78 -0.81
CA VAL A 549 -20.32 7.09 -1.97
C VAL A 549 -19.15 6.11 -2.10
N PRO A 550 -19.03 5.41 -3.25
CA PRO A 550 -17.89 4.53 -3.51
C PRO A 550 -16.54 5.28 -3.48
N VAL A 551 -15.51 4.65 -2.93
CA VAL A 551 -14.14 5.20 -2.85
C VAL A 551 -13.61 5.69 -4.20
N ALA A 552 -13.98 5.02 -5.30
CA ALA A 552 -13.56 5.38 -6.65
C ALA A 552 -14.10 6.74 -7.14
N GLU A 553 -15.17 7.22 -6.52
CA GLU A 553 -15.88 8.47 -6.85
C GLU A 553 -15.55 9.63 -5.91
N GLU A 554 -14.81 9.40 -4.82
CA GLU A 554 -14.50 10.43 -3.82
C GLU A 554 -13.83 11.68 -4.41
N LYS A 555 -13.11 11.53 -5.52
CA LYS A 555 -12.37 12.62 -6.20
C LYS A 555 -13.11 13.24 -7.39
N LYS A 556 -14.32 12.77 -7.71
CA LYS A 556 -15.19 13.35 -8.75
C LYS A 556 -16.00 14.52 -8.20
N ILE A 557 -15.30 15.61 -7.86
CA ILE A 557 -15.89 16.74 -7.10
C ILE A 557 -17.01 17.42 -7.88
N MET A 558 -16.83 17.69 -9.17
CA MET A 558 -17.88 18.37 -9.97
C MET A 558 -19.10 17.49 -10.17
N LYS A 559 -18.94 16.19 -10.44
CA LYS A 559 -20.06 15.25 -10.51
C LYS A 559 -20.93 15.32 -9.26
N ARG A 560 -20.28 15.35 -8.09
CA ARG A 560 -20.94 15.16 -6.79
C ARG A 560 -21.53 16.41 -6.18
N TYR A 561 -20.88 17.56 -6.38
CA TYR A 561 -21.20 18.77 -5.61
C TYR A 561 -21.55 19.98 -6.47
N LYS A 562 -21.51 19.86 -7.81
CA LYS A 562 -21.81 21.00 -8.69
C LYS A 562 -23.21 21.53 -8.45
N ARG A 563 -24.21 20.65 -8.29
CA ARG A 563 -25.59 21.07 -8.04
C ARG A 563 -25.69 21.82 -6.72
N GLU A 564 -25.13 21.25 -5.66
CA GLU A 564 -25.15 21.77 -4.30
C GLU A 564 -24.43 23.12 -4.21
N ILE A 565 -23.30 23.28 -4.91
CA ILE A 565 -22.57 24.56 -5.02
C ILE A 565 -23.45 25.63 -5.69
N LEU A 566 -24.15 25.28 -6.79
CA LEU A 566 -24.98 26.23 -7.54
C LEU A 566 -26.28 26.59 -6.82
N GLU A 567 -26.84 25.67 -6.03
CA GLU A 567 -28.02 25.90 -5.21
C GLU A 567 -27.66 26.73 -3.97
N TYR A 568 -26.58 26.37 -3.28
CA TYR A 568 -26.14 27.10 -2.09
C TYR A 568 -25.62 28.50 -2.43
N LYS A 569 -24.95 28.69 -3.58
CA LYS A 569 -24.36 29.98 -4.00
C LYS A 569 -23.45 30.60 -2.91
N PRO A 570 -22.34 29.94 -2.55
CA PRO A 570 -21.42 30.49 -1.57
C PRO A 570 -20.70 31.73 -2.11
N ASP A 571 -20.44 32.72 -1.25
CA ASP A 571 -19.49 33.80 -1.57
C ASP A 571 -18.08 33.23 -1.68
N ILE A 572 -17.75 32.31 -0.77
CA ILE A 572 -16.43 31.69 -0.64
C ILE A 572 -16.55 30.17 -0.71
N LEU A 573 -15.89 29.56 -1.70
CA LEU A 573 -15.73 28.11 -1.83
C LEU A 573 -14.30 27.73 -1.42
N VAL A 574 -14.16 26.93 -0.36
CA VAL A 574 -12.88 26.42 0.12
C VAL A 574 -12.75 24.94 -0.18
N PHE A 575 -11.69 24.57 -0.90
CA PHE A 575 -11.26 23.17 -1.02
C PHE A 575 -10.18 22.87 0.02
N CYS A 576 -10.36 21.85 0.86
CA CYS A 576 -9.37 21.46 1.87
C CYS A 576 -8.92 20.00 1.69
N PHE A 577 -7.69 19.84 1.18
CA PHE A 577 -7.13 18.54 0.85
C PHE A 577 -5.70 18.42 1.35
N THR A 578 -5.23 17.18 1.55
CA THR A 578 -3.81 16.94 1.81
C THR A 578 -3.06 16.71 0.51
N ILE A 579 -1.75 16.94 0.52
CA ILE A 579 -0.86 16.73 -0.62
C ILE A 579 -0.93 15.32 -1.22
N SER A 580 -1.33 14.30 -0.45
CA SER A 580 -1.48 12.93 -0.95
C SER A 580 -2.70 12.77 -1.87
N ASN A 581 -3.64 13.73 -1.85
CA ASN A 581 -4.82 13.74 -2.71
C ASN A 581 -4.56 14.30 -4.11
N ILE A 582 -3.44 15.02 -4.33
CA ILE A 582 -3.12 15.67 -5.60
C ILE A 582 -3.28 14.75 -6.83
N PRO A 583 -2.77 13.49 -6.83
CA PRO A 583 -2.94 12.59 -7.97
C PRO A 583 -4.41 12.32 -8.34
N GLY A 584 -5.33 12.41 -7.37
CA GLY A 584 -6.76 12.17 -7.58
C GLY A 584 -7.47 13.29 -8.33
N PHE A 585 -6.91 14.51 -8.36
CA PHE A 585 -7.53 15.66 -9.02
C PHE A 585 -7.57 15.54 -10.55
N VAL A 586 -6.93 14.53 -11.14
CA VAL A 586 -7.14 14.19 -12.57
C VAL A 586 -8.59 13.80 -12.90
N LYS A 587 -9.40 13.51 -11.88
CA LYS A 587 -10.82 13.16 -11.98
C LYS A 587 -11.75 14.29 -11.52
N PHE A 588 -11.22 15.49 -11.24
CA PHE A 588 -11.99 16.54 -10.57
C PHE A 588 -13.28 16.91 -11.31
N ASN A 589 -13.22 16.98 -12.66
CA ASN A 589 -14.37 17.23 -13.52
C ASN A 589 -14.90 15.97 -14.23
N GLU A 590 -14.52 14.77 -13.79
CA GLU A 590 -15.03 13.52 -14.38
C GLU A 590 -16.46 13.26 -13.91
N ASP A 591 -17.37 13.00 -14.86
CA ASP A 591 -18.78 12.68 -14.62
C ASP A 591 -19.02 11.27 -14.04
#